data_AF-A0A4S2VP50-F1
#
_entry.id   AF-A0A4S2VP50-F1
#
_cell.length_a   1.000
_cell.length_b   1.000
_cell.length_c   1.000
_cell.angle_alpha   90.00
_cell.angle_beta   90.00
_cell.angle_gamma   90.00
#
_symmetry.space_group_name_H-M   'P 1'
#
loop_
_entity.id
_entity.type
_entity.pdbx_description
1 polymer ?
#
loop_
_entity_poly.entity_id
_entity_poly.type
_entity_poly.pdbx_seq_one_letter_code
_entity_poly.pdbx_strand_id
1 'polypeptide(L)'
;MKFRHVRAIAVFGIAIVALTGARGSHGGSCGGSSHSSSSSSGGSSGGTSSGTSGSDSTSGTSGTSSTSGGTTTTGGSGRDKAERDIKIDSCKLDSTGKNLVARLTVTNSGSVDYTYNVTMKFNPAAGSSAVAATARVNSLKVKAGASQQTEATAPYTGKGDGSEYKECVVSTASKSAL
;
A
#
# COMPACT_ATOMS: atom_id res chain seq x y z
N MET A 1 30.67 -28.14 17.92
CA MET A 1 31.41 -27.33 16.93
C MET A 1 30.55 -26.13 16.54
N LYS A 2 31.10 -24.92 16.61
CA LYS A 2 30.35 -23.65 16.55
C LYS A 2 30.35 -23.15 15.10
N PHE A 3 29.28 -23.40 14.35
CA PHE A 3 29.18 -22.95 12.96
C PHE A 3 28.83 -21.46 12.93
N ARG A 4 29.83 -20.66 12.53
CA ARG A 4 29.67 -19.23 12.26
C ARG A 4 28.76 -19.11 11.02
N HIS A 5 27.58 -18.52 11.19
CA HIS A 5 26.72 -18.16 10.07
C HIS A 5 27.42 -17.08 9.23
N VAL A 6 27.87 -17.47 8.05
CA VAL A 6 28.33 -16.56 7.01
C VAL A 6 27.10 -15.92 6.39
N ARG A 7 26.89 -14.62 6.64
CA ARG A 7 25.94 -13.81 5.87
C ARG A 7 26.62 -13.43 4.56
N ALA A 8 26.40 -14.20 3.51
CA ALA A 8 26.76 -13.80 2.16
C ALA A 8 25.75 -12.74 1.70
N ILE A 9 26.15 -11.46 1.69
CA ILE A 9 25.42 -10.39 1.04
C ILE A 9 26.05 -10.23 -0.34
N ALA A 10 25.43 -10.79 -1.37
CA ALA A 10 25.82 -10.55 -2.75
C ALA A 10 25.25 -9.20 -3.19
N VAL A 11 26.09 -8.18 -3.24
CA VAL A 11 25.77 -6.88 -3.83
C VAL A 11 25.92 -7.01 -5.35
N PHE A 12 24.82 -7.19 -6.06
CA PHE A 12 24.82 -7.03 -7.52
C PHE A 12 24.78 -5.52 -7.83
N GLY A 13 25.88 -5.01 -8.37
CA GLY A 13 26.00 -3.64 -8.83
C GLY A 13 25.01 -3.37 -9.97
N ILE A 14 24.13 -2.41 -9.77
CA ILE A 14 23.26 -1.91 -10.84
C ILE A 14 24.03 -0.82 -11.57
N ALA A 15 24.30 -1.07 -12.85
CA ALA A 15 24.86 -0.10 -13.78
C ALA A 15 23.89 1.08 -13.93
N ILE A 16 24.39 2.29 -13.68
CA ILE A 16 23.69 3.53 -14.00
C ILE A 16 23.74 3.68 -15.52
N VAL A 17 22.65 3.32 -16.20
CA VAL A 17 22.42 3.76 -17.57
C VAL A 17 21.82 5.17 -17.49
N ALA A 18 22.68 6.17 -17.54
CA ALA A 18 22.29 7.52 -17.87
C ALA A 18 21.90 7.55 -19.35
N LEU A 19 20.62 7.30 -19.67
CA LEU A 19 20.10 7.60 -21.00
C LEU A 19 19.69 9.08 -21.03
N THR A 20 20.70 9.94 -21.12
CA THR A 20 20.52 11.29 -21.63
C THR A 20 20.23 11.16 -23.13
N GLY A 21 18.98 11.39 -23.53
CA GLY A 21 18.54 11.23 -24.90
C GLY A 21 17.49 12.27 -25.30
N ALA A 22 17.95 13.31 -25.99
CA ALA A 22 17.25 14.19 -26.94
C ALA A 22 15.97 14.89 -26.45
N ARG A 23 15.95 16.19 -26.13
CA ARG A 23 16.00 17.33 -27.08
C ARG A 23 15.28 17.07 -28.43
N GLY A 24 14.02 17.48 -28.45
CA GLY A 24 13.21 17.89 -29.62
C GLY A 24 11.90 18.45 -29.07
N SER A 25 11.71 19.76 -28.91
CA SER A 25 11.43 20.79 -29.93
C SER A 25 10.23 20.46 -30.82
N HIS A 26 9.43 21.51 -31.11
CA HIS A 26 8.30 21.62 -32.06
C HIS A 26 6.98 20.92 -31.61
N GLY A 27 5.79 21.51 -31.55
CA GLY A 27 5.17 22.82 -31.85
C GLY A 27 3.80 22.82 -31.15
N GLY A 28 3.05 23.91 -30.92
CA GLY A 28 2.72 25.04 -31.78
C GLY A 28 1.18 25.11 -31.90
N SER A 29 0.63 26.32 -31.76
CA SER A 29 -0.77 26.76 -31.99
C SER A 29 -1.80 26.48 -30.88
N CYS A 30 -2.47 27.45 -30.23
CA CYS A 30 -3.06 28.78 -30.55
C CYS A 30 -4.55 28.75 -30.96
N GLY A 31 -5.34 29.54 -30.24
CA GLY A 31 -6.76 29.89 -30.44
C GLY A 31 -7.35 30.24 -29.06
N GLY A 32 -7.55 31.50 -28.63
CA GLY A 32 -8.33 32.57 -29.26
C GLY A 32 -9.82 32.30 -28.97
N SER A 33 -10.65 33.11 -28.31
CA SER A 33 -10.62 34.53 -27.92
C SER A 33 -11.74 34.78 -26.87
N SER A 34 -11.51 35.75 -25.98
CA SER A 34 -12.39 36.80 -25.38
C SER A 34 -13.91 36.61 -25.13
N HIS A 35 -14.39 37.39 -24.12
CA HIS A 35 -15.66 38.17 -24.01
C HIS A 35 -16.93 37.64 -23.27
N SER A 36 -17.16 38.23 -22.08
CA SER A 36 -18.35 38.93 -21.54
C SER A 36 -19.78 38.32 -21.44
N SER A 37 -20.33 38.47 -20.21
CA SER A 37 -21.67 38.96 -19.79
C SER A 37 -22.96 38.12 -19.86
N SER A 38 -23.63 38.10 -18.69
CA SER A 38 -25.07 38.31 -18.38
C SER A 38 -26.17 37.25 -18.62
N SER A 39 -26.86 36.95 -17.51
CA SER A 39 -28.33 36.93 -17.28
C SER A 39 -29.24 35.80 -17.80
N SER A 40 -29.81 35.08 -16.81
CA SER A 40 -31.24 34.76 -16.55
C SER A 40 -32.09 33.81 -17.44
N SER A 41 -32.76 32.91 -16.71
CA SER A 41 -34.18 32.48 -16.79
C SER A 41 -34.60 31.17 -17.49
N GLY A 42 -35.51 30.45 -16.79
CA GLY A 42 -36.36 29.35 -17.27
C GLY A 42 -35.89 27.95 -16.83
N GLY A 43 -36.64 27.10 -16.13
CA GLY A 43 -38.03 27.11 -15.66
C GLY A 43 -38.59 25.67 -15.62
N SER A 44 -39.18 25.28 -14.48
CA SER A 44 -40.17 24.17 -14.27
C SER A 44 -39.63 22.72 -14.34
N SER A 45 -40.04 21.73 -13.53
CA SER A 45 -41.21 21.55 -12.65
C SER A 45 -41.06 20.26 -11.82
N GLY A 46 -41.61 20.24 -10.60
CA GLY A 46 -41.83 19.05 -9.77
C GLY A 46 -41.45 19.35 -8.31
N GLY A 47 -42.34 19.44 -7.33
CA GLY A 47 -43.68 18.90 -7.20
C GLY A 47 -43.79 18.25 -5.81
N THR A 48 -44.45 18.95 -4.90
CA THR A 48 -45.05 18.51 -3.61
C THR A 48 -44.15 18.03 -2.46
N SER A 49 -44.24 18.83 -1.41
CA SER A 49 -43.94 18.62 0.01
C SER A 49 -44.76 17.49 0.66
N SER A 50 -44.10 16.70 1.51
CA SER A 50 -44.70 16.13 2.73
C SER A 50 -43.61 16.00 3.80
N GLY A 51 -43.84 16.70 4.91
CA GLY A 51 -42.93 16.70 6.04
C GLY A 51 -43.25 15.62 7.08
N THR A 52 -42.44 15.70 8.14
CA THR A 52 -42.65 15.24 9.52
C THR A 52 -42.29 13.78 9.89
N SER A 53 -41.13 13.69 10.55
CA SER A 53 -40.96 13.23 11.95
C SER A 53 -40.83 11.73 12.24
N GLY A 54 -39.62 11.38 12.70
CA GLY A 54 -39.34 10.18 13.49
C GLY A 54 -37.98 10.34 14.17
N SER A 55 -38.02 10.67 15.47
CA SER A 55 -36.94 11.10 16.35
C SER A 55 -35.99 9.99 16.80
N ASP A 56 -34.97 10.42 17.56
CA ASP A 56 -34.08 9.67 18.46
C ASP A 56 -32.83 9.05 17.81
N SER A 57 -31.63 9.62 18.01
CA SER A 57 -30.99 9.58 19.32
C SER A 57 -30.01 10.72 19.55
N THR A 58 -30.07 11.21 20.78
CA THR A 58 -29.30 12.25 21.44
C THR A 58 -27.86 11.86 21.77
N SER A 59 -27.07 12.92 21.98
CA SER A 59 -25.79 12.97 22.74
C SER A 59 -24.55 12.61 21.89
N GLY A 60 -23.74 13.56 21.41
CA GLY A 60 -23.07 14.61 22.19
C GLY A 60 -21.71 14.06 22.65
N THR A 61 -20.56 14.73 22.57
CA THR A 61 -20.27 16.16 22.58
C THR A 61 -18.75 16.34 22.44
N SER A 62 -18.34 17.42 21.76
CA SER A 62 -17.07 18.18 21.87
C SER A 62 -15.73 17.57 21.39
N GLY A 63 -14.85 18.30 20.70
CA GLY A 63 -14.74 19.76 20.62
C GLY A 63 -14.16 20.29 19.30
N THR A 64 -14.76 21.38 18.82
CA THR A 64 -14.15 22.72 18.65
C THR A 64 -12.63 22.75 18.36
N SER A 65 -12.07 23.45 17.37
CA SER A 65 -12.47 24.67 16.67
C SER A 65 -11.51 24.94 15.50
N SER A 66 -12.05 25.56 14.44
CA SER A 66 -11.47 26.71 13.73
C SER A 66 -10.18 26.60 12.90
N THR A 67 -10.41 26.64 11.59
CA THR A 67 -9.87 27.63 10.62
C THR A 67 -8.39 27.57 10.16
N SER A 68 -8.28 27.66 8.83
CA SER A 68 -7.14 28.16 8.02
C SER A 68 -6.15 27.14 7.48
N GLY A 69 -6.43 26.71 6.25
CA GLY A 69 -5.48 26.97 5.16
C GLY A 69 -4.22 26.11 5.16
N GLY A 70 -4.39 24.80 5.06
CA GLY A 70 -3.33 23.90 4.61
C GLY A 70 -3.92 22.89 3.65
N THR A 71 -3.81 23.14 2.35
CA THR A 71 -4.00 22.12 1.31
C THR A 71 -2.91 21.06 1.44
N THR A 72 -3.04 20.18 2.43
CA THR A 72 -2.54 18.83 2.29
C THR A 72 -3.62 18.07 1.52
N THR A 73 -3.31 17.77 0.27
CA THR A 73 -4.00 16.71 -0.46
C THR A 73 -3.83 15.43 0.35
N THR A 74 -4.74 15.20 1.30
CA THR A 74 -4.95 13.92 1.95
C THR A 74 -5.35 12.96 0.85
N GLY A 75 -4.32 12.31 0.29
CA GLY A 75 -4.43 11.33 -0.77
C GLY A 75 -5.52 10.34 -0.41
N GLY A 76 -6.51 10.28 -1.29
CA GLY A 76 -7.79 9.64 -1.03
C GLY A 76 -7.69 8.22 -0.50
N SER A 77 -8.71 7.89 0.28
CA SER A 77 -9.26 6.57 0.56
C SER A 77 -8.82 5.51 -0.46
N GLY A 78 -7.77 4.77 -0.11
CA GLY A 78 -7.31 3.63 -0.89
C GLY A 78 -6.59 2.71 0.08
N ARG A 79 -7.32 1.71 0.60
CA ARG A 79 -6.72 0.62 1.38
C ARG A 79 -5.57 -0.07 0.62
N ASP A 80 -5.44 0.20 -0.69
CA ASP A 80 -4.54 -0.43 -1.65
C ASP A 80 -3.25 0.37 -2.01
N LYS A 81 -2.95 1.53 -1.40
CA LYS A 81 -1.73 2.26 -1.78
C LYS A 81 -0.44 1.61 -1.31
N ALA A 82 -0.43 1.02 -0.11
CA ALA A 82 0.77 0.36 0.43
C ALA A 82 0.92 -1.07 -0.10
N GLU A 83 -0.17 -1.78 -0.37
CA GLU A 83 -0.13 -3.14 -0.92
C GLU A 83 0.47 -3.18 -2.33
N ARG A 84 0.16 -2.18 -3.15
CA ARG A 84 0.76 -1.98 -4.48
C ARG A 84 2.27 -1.79 -4.47
N ASP A 85 2.83 -1.34 -3.34
CA ASP A 85 4.27 -1.11 -3.18
C ASP A 85 5.01 -2.41 -2.83
N ILE A 86 4.28 -3.50 -2.54
CA ILE A 86 4.84 -4.75 -2.02
C ILE A 86 4.80 -5.83 -3.08
N LYS A 87 5.96 -6.43 -3.33
CA LYS A 87 6.11 -7.63 -4.15
C LYS A 87 6.49 -8.80 -3.26
N ILE A 88 5.79 -9.92 -3.41
CA ILE A 88 6.19 -11.20 -2.81
C ILE A 88 7.17 -11.88 -3.76
N ASP A 89 8.43 -11.99 -3.38
CA ASP A 89 9.46 -12.62 -4.21
C ASP A 89 9.45 -14.14 -4.05
N SER A 90 9.11 -14.64 -2.86
CA SER A 90 8.95 -16.07 -2.63
C SER A 90 8.28 -16.36 -1.30
N CYS A 91 7.61 -17.50 -1.22
CA CYS A 91 7.19 -18.12 0.02
C CYS A 91 7.70 -19.54 0.12
N LYS A 92 8.33 -19.89 1.24
CA LYS A 92 8.87 -21.23 1.48
C LYS A 92 9.04 -21.51 2.96
N LEU A 93 9.14 -22.79 3.32
CA LEU A 93 9.66 -23.19 4.61
C LEU A 93 11.16 -22.83 4.70
N ASP A 94 11.59 -22.38 5.86
CA ASP A 94 12.99 -22.10 6.12
C ASP A 94 13.84 -23.38 6.12
N SER A 95 15.16 -23.23 6.03
CA SER A 95 16.07 -24.39 6.03
C SER A 95 16.06 -25.17 7.34
N THR A 96 15.46 -24.61 8.41
CA THR A 96 15.34 -25.28 9.70
C THR A 96 14.06 -26.11 9.83
N GLY A 97 13.12 -25.94 8.89
CA GLY A 97 11.84 -26.62 8.91
C GLY A 97 10.87 -26.08 9.96
N LYS A 98 11.14 -24.91 10.55
CA LYS A 98 10.40 -24.37 11.71
C LYS A 98 9.57 -23.16 11.37
N ASN A 99 9.87 -22.48 10.28
CA ASN A 99 9.21 -21.23 9.95
C ASN A 99 8.86 -21.14 8.47
N LEU A 100 7.66 -20.65 8.18
CA LEU A 100 7.28 -20.18 6.87
C LEU A 100 7.84 -18.77 6.68
N VAL A 101 8.59 -18.56 5.60
CA VAL A 101 9.28 -17.31 5.28
C VAL A 101 8.78 -16.78 3.95
N ALA A 102 8.21 -15.58 3.98
CA ALA A 102 7.87 -14.79 2.81
C ALA A 102 8.95 -13.72 2.61
N ARG A 103 9.65 -13.76 1.49
CA ARG A 103 10.56 -12.68 1.09
C ARG A 103 9.77 -11.64 0.33
N LEU A 104 9.92 -10.39 0.76
CA LEU A 104 9.18 -9.26 0.24
C LEU A 104 10.16 -8.19 -0.25
N THR A 105 9.84 -7.58 -1.38
CA THR A 105 10.45 -6.33 -1.83
C THR A 105 9.42 -5.22 -1.71
N VAL A 106 9.72 -4.20 -0.90
CA VAL A 106 8.86 -3.03 -0.70
C VAL A 106 9.46 -1.83 -1.41
N THR A 107 8.71 -1.23 -2.33
CA THR A 107 9.16 -0.12 -3.19
C THR A 107 8.42 1.16 -2.85
N ASN A 108 9.13 2.15 -2.32
CA ASN A 108 8.58 3.49 -2.12
C ASN A 108 8.89 4.35 -3.34
N SER A 109 7.94 4.46 -4.27
CA SER A 109 8.07 5.36 -5.43
C SER A 109 7.70 6.82 -5.13
N GLY A 110 7.48 7.16 -3.86
CA GLY A 110 7.13 8.50 -3.41
C GLY A 110 8.35 9.42 -3.20
N SER A 111 8.08 10.69 -2.91
CA SER A 111 9.07 11.73 -2.67
C SER A 111 9.44 11.93 -1.19
N VAL A 112 8.82 11.17 -0.28
CA VAL A 112 9.09 11.20 1.16
C VAL A 112 9.36 9.81 1.68
N ASP A 113 10.08 9.72 2.79
CA ASP A 113 10.34 8.47 3.48
C ASP A 113 9.06 7.94 4.12
N TYR A 114 8.85 6.62 4.03
CA TYR A 114 7.69 5.95 4.60
C TYR A 114 8.12 4.81 5.52
N THR A 115 7.33 4.58 6.56
CA THR A 115 7.37 3.36 7.37
C THR A 115 6.23 2.46 6.96
N TYR A 116 6.55 1.22 6.59
CA TYR A 116 5.59 0.20 6.16
C TYR A 116 5.33 -0.83 7.25
N ASN A 117 4.07 -1.22 7.37
CA ASN A 117 3.65 -2.40 8.12
C ASN A 117 2.91 -3.35 7.17
N VAL A 118 3.33 -4.62 7.16
CA VAL A 118 2.83 -5.62 6.23
C VAL A 118 2.37 -6.84 7.01
N THR A 119 1.15 -7.31 6.75
CA THR A 119 0.65 -8.59 7.24
C THR A 119 0.51 -9.55 6.06
N MET A 120 1.21 -10.67 6.16
CA MET A 120 1.18 -11.77 5.21
C MET A 120 0.33 -12.92 5.75
N LYS A 121 -0.39 -13.60 4.86
CA LYS A 121 -1.07 -14.86 5.15
C LYS A 121 -0.53 -15.97 4.26
N PHE A 122 -0.23 -17.10 4.88
CA PHE A 122 0.08 -18.36 4.22
C PHE A 122 -1.17 -19.22 4.26
N ASN A 123 -1.79 -19.41 3.09
CA ASN A 123 -3.01 -20.19 2.96
C ASN A 123 -2.66 -21.62 2.57
N PRO A 124 -3.20 -22.61 3.30
CA PRO A 124 -3.05 -24.01 2.96
C PRO A 124 -3.87 -24.36 1.71
N ALA A 125 -3.52 -25.47 1.05
CA ALA A 125 -4.34 -26.04 -0.01
C ALA A 125 -5.77 -26.32 0.49
N ALA A 126 -6.77 -26.12 -0.36
CA ALA A 126 -8.13 -26.54 -0.06
C ALA A 126 -8.17 -28.05 0.26
N GLY A 127 -8.84 -28.42 1.36
CA GLY A 127 -8.91 -29.80 1.84
C GLY A 127 -7.69 -30.27 2.66
N SER A 128 -6.68 -29.41 2.86
CA SER A 128 -5.59 -29.69 3.79
C SER A 128 -6.04 -29.52 5.24
N SER A 129 -5.47 -30.33 6.15
CA SER A 129 -5.64 -30.15 7.60
C SER A 129 -4.73 -29.07 8.20
N ALA A 130 -3.86 -28.46 7.39
CA ALA A 130 -3.01 -27.36 7.82
C ALA A 130 -3.83 -26.09 8.08
N VAL A 131 -3.40 -25.30 9.06
CA VAL A 131 -4.07 -24.05 9.45
C VAL A 131 -3.34 -22.87 8.81
N ALA A 132 -4.08 -21.87 8.33
CA ALA A 132 -3.49 -20.66 7.78
C ALA A 132 -2.56 -19.99 8.80
N ALA A 133 -1.35 -19.61 8.36
CA ALA A 133 -0.37 -18.95 9.20
C ALA A 133 -0.28 -17.47 8.84
N THR A 134 0.04 -16.63 9.83
CA THR A 134 0.18 -15.18 9.63
C THR A 134 1.59 -14.73 9.98
N ALA A 135 2.23 -13.99 9.09
CA ALA A 135 3.50 -13.32 9.33
C ALA A 135 3.33 -11.81 9.28
N ARG A 136 4.17 -11.07 10.01
CA ARG A 136 4.14 -9.62 10.04
C ARG A 136 5.54 -9.03 9.87
N VAL A 137 5.60 -7.92 9.13
CA VAL A 137 6.73 -7.01 9.11
C VAL A 137 6.25 -5.69 9.66
N ASN A 138 6.87 -5.23 10.74
CA ASN A 138 6.51 -3.98 11.38
C ASN A 138 7.64 -2.97 11.24
N SER A 139 7.28 -1.71 11.12
CA SER A 139 8.21 -0.58 11.16
C SER A 139 9.33 -0.62 10.11
N LEU A 140 9.06 -1.15 8.90
CA LEU A 140 10.03 -1.18 7.81
C LEU A 140 10.19 0.22 7.22
N LYS A 141 11.34 0.86 7.42
CA LYS A 141 11.63 2.16 6.83
C LYS A 141 12.12 2.01 5.40
N VAL A 142 11.46 2.67 4.46
CA VAL A 142 11.84 2.70 3.04
C VAL A 142 11.96 4.16 2.60
N LYS A 143 13.16 4.54 2.16
CA LYS A 143 13.46 5.90 1.72
C LYS A 143 12.67 6.27 0.47
N ALA A 144 12.46 7.56 0.26
CA ALA A 144 11.90 8.10 -0.98
C ALA A 144 12.65 7.55 -2.20
N GLY A 145 11.89 7.10 -3.20
CA GLY A 145 12.42 6.53 -4.45
C GLY A 145 13.19 5.21 -4.30
N ALA A 146 13.21 4.57 -3.12
CA ALA A 146 14.02 3.39 -2.86
C ALA A 146 13.18 2.10 -2.76
N SER A 147 13.86 0.96 -2.91
CA SER A 147 13.32 -0.38 -2.61
C SER A 147 14.08 -1.00 -1.46
N GLN A 148 13.38 -1.77 -0.63
CA GLN A 148 13.98 -2.50 0.49
C GLN A 148 13.46 -3.92 0.54
N GLN A 149 14.38 -4.88 0.70
CA GLN A 149 14.03 -6.27 0.92
C GLN A 149 13.85 -6.57 2.40
N THR A 150 12.88 -7.42 2.72
CA THR A 150 12.58 -7.87 4.08
C THR A 150 12.02 -9.28 4.06
N GLU A 151 12.02 -9.92 5.22
CA GLU A 151 11.42 -11.24 5.40
C GLU A 151 10.28 -11.15 6.43
N ALA A 152 9.13 -11.75 6.10
CA ALA A 152 8.03 -11.97 7.01
C ALA A 152 8.02 -13.44 7.42
N THR A 153 8.05 -13.70 8.72
CA THR A 153 8.20 -15.06 9.26
C THR A 153 6.98 -15.45 10.10
N ALA A 154 6.47 -16.65 9.88
CA ALA A 154 5.45 -17.27 10.74
C ALA A 154 5.93 -18.64 11.22
N PRO A 155 5.62 -19.05 12.47
CA PRO A 155 5.88 -20.41 12.92
C PRO A 155 5.17 -21.43 12.04
N TYR A 156 5.87 -22.49 11.65
CA TYR A 156 5.31 -23.63 10.95
C TYR A 156 4.92 -24.72 11.97
N THR A 157 3.65 -25.10 11.97
CA THR A 157 3.09 -26.11 12.90
C THR A 157 2.77 -27.44 12.21
N GLY A 158 3.01 -27.52 10.90
CA GLY A 158 2.86 -28.75 10.13
C GLY A 158 3.96 -29.77 10.45
N LYS A 159 3.78 -30.99 9.92
CA LYS A 159 4.74 -32.09 10.04
C LYS A 159 5.44 -32.41 8.71
N GLY A 160 5.06 -31.71 7.65
CA GLY A 160 5.59 -31.89 6.30
C GLY A 160 6.76 -30.95 6.02
N ASP A 161 6.91 -30.64 4.73
CA ASP A 161 7.94 -29.76 4.16
C ASP A 161 7.41 -28.35 3.87
N GLY A 162 6.20 -28.02 4.33
CA GLY A 162 5.52 -26.76 4.06
C GLY A 162 4.80 -26.72 2.71
N SER A 163 4.84 -27.80 1.92
CA SER A 163 4.15 -27.89 0.62
C SER A 163 2.62 -27.87 0.74
N GLU A 164 2.08 -28.07 1.95
CA GLU A 164 0.66 -27.85 2.25
C GLU A 164 0.22 -26.39 2.08
N TYR A 165 1.15 -25.42 2.14
CA TYR A 165 0.88 -24.00 1.91
C TYR A 165 1.07 -23.69 0.43
N LYS A 166 -0.02 -23.50 -0.29
CA LYS A 166 -0.02 -23.28 -1.75
C LYS A 166 -0.10 -21.82 -2.14
N GLU A 167 -0.50 -20.96 -1.21
CA GLU A 167 -0.74 -19.57 -1.50
C GLU A 167 -0.17 -18.69 -0.39
N CYS A 168 0.40 -17.56 -0.83
CA CYS A 168 0.89 -16.50 0.02
C CYS A 168 0.31 -15.19 -0.47
N VAL A 169 -0.36 -14.46 0.41
CA VAL A 169 -0.97 -13.18 0.07
C VAL A 169 -0.63 -12.12 1.10
N VAL A 170 -0.47 -10.89 0.62
CA VAL A 170 -0.52 -9.72 1.51
C VAL A 170 -1.97 -9.59 1.95
N SER A 171 -2.24 -9.73 3.24
CA SER A 171 -3.58 -9.59 3.79
C SER A 171 -3.91 -8.15 4.15
N THR A 172 -2.92 -7.40 4.62
CA THR A 172 -3.03 -5.96 4.87
C THR A 172 -1.66 -5.33 4.71
N ALA A 173 -1.63 -4.11 4.16
CA ALA A 173 -0.46 -3.25 4.30
C ALA A 173 -0.86 -1.82 4.63
N SER A 174 -0.03 -1.15 5.41
CA SER A 174 -0.16 0.27 5.71
C SER A 174 1.20 0.96 5.62
N LYS A 175 1.17 2.26 5.30
CA LYS A 175 2.36 3.10 5.33
C LYS A 175 2.06 4.44 5.98
N SER A 176 3.02 4.99 6.71
CA SER A 176 2.97 6.31 7.33
C SER A 176 4.24 7.09 6.99
N ALA A 177 4.11 8.37 6.65
CA ALA A 177 5.27 9.22 6.38
C ALA A 177 6.15 9.33 7.63
N LEU A 178 7.46 9.42 7.43
CA LEU A 178 8.47 9.64 8.48
C LEU A 178 8.76 11.12 8.71
#